data_AF-A0A4Y1ZHA2-F1
#
_entry.id   AF-A0A4Y1ZHA2-F1
#
_cell.length_a   1.000
_cell.length_b   1.000
_cell.length_c   1.000
_cell.angle_alpha   90.00
_cell.angle_beta   90.00
_cell.angle_gamma   90.00
#
_symmetry.space_group_name_H-M   'P 1'
#
loop_
_entity.id
_entity.type
_entity.pdbx_description
1 polymer ?
#
loop_
_entity_poly.entity_id
_entity_poly.type
_entity_poly.pdbx_seq_one_letter_code
_entity_poly.pdbx_strand_id
1 'polypeptide(L)'
;MLLQQAGVSVDKMELARNIHHVPYRQNQRFGNPHEGFVGSMEHLHEHGYGVYHEPLARLGRDYLPEAVVDLSGKSFDDAVLAQLQKGKPVVVITNAHFRPLSEHAFQYWRTDAGTVKITYQEHAVLVTGYDQNHIVFNDPLGKKNTAADRKAFIKSWEQMGRQAISIQHSA
;
A
#
# COMPACT_ATOMS: atom_id res chain seq x y z
N MET A 1 -10.64 -5.27 -3.07
CA MET A 1 -10.32 -6.59 -2.49
C MET A 1 -10.48 -6.63 -0.98
N LEU A 2 -9.69 -5.89 -0.17
CA LEU A 2 -9.82 -5.89 1.30
C LEU A 2 -11.26 -5.56 1.75
N LEU A 3 -11.83 -4.46 1.25
CA LEU A 3 -13.21 -4.04 1.57
C LEU A 3 -14.27 -5.07 1.16
N GLN A 4 -14.11 -5.69 0.00
CA GLN A 4 -15.02 -6.75 -0.47
C GLN A 4 -14.98 -7.99 0.43
N GLN A 5 -13.81 -8.35 0.98
CA GLN A 5 -13.72 -9.42 1.97
C GLN A 5 -14.46 -9.07 3.28
N ALA A 6 -14.57 -7.78 3.60
CA ALA A 6 -15.39 -7.29 4.72
C ALA A 6 -16.89 -7.15 4.39
N GLY A 7 -17.33 -7.59 3.20
CA GLY A 7 -18.73 -7.52 2.77
C GLY A 7 -19.14 -6.18 2.14
N VAL A 8 -18.22 -5.24 1.95
CA VAL A 8 -18.52 -3.96 1.28
C VAL A 8 -18.61 -4.16 -0.23
N SER A 9 -19.76 -3.85 -0.81
CA SER A 9 -19.96 -3.87 -2.26
C SER A 9 -19.40 -2.61 -2.91
N VAL A 10 -18.10 -2.61 -3.21
CA VAL A 10 -17.38 -1.50 -3.87
C VAL A 10 -16.44 -2.04 -4.95
N ASP A 11 -16.23 -1.28 -6.02
CA ASP A 11 -15.27 -1.59 -7.08
C ASP A 11 -14.05 -0.65 -7.08
N LYS A 12 -13.02 -1.01 -7.86
CA LYS A 12 -11.78 -0.24 -7.93
C LYS A 12 -11.95 1.16 -8.54
N MET A 13 -12.94 1.34 -9.43
CA MET A 13 -13.17 2.62 -10.10
C MET A 13 -13.81 3.61 -9.14
N GLU A 14 -14.69 3.14 -8.26
CA GLU A 14 -15.23 3.96 -7.18
C GLU A 14 -14.14 4.38 -6.20
N LEU A 15 -13.30 3.44 -5.76
CA LEU A 15 -12.18 3.76 -4.86
C LEU A 15 -11.18 4.75 -5.50
N ALA A 16 -10.90 4.61 -6.79
CA ALA A 16 -10.03 5.51 -7.54
C ALA A 16 -10.57 6.95 -7.61
N ARG A 17 -11.90 7.12 -7.69
CA ARG A 17 -12.55 8.44 -7.67
C ARG A 17 -12.57 9.05 -6.26
N ASN A 18 -12.71 8.23 -5.23
CA ASN A 18 -12.92 8.68 -3.86
C ASN A 18 -11.62 8.86 -3.06
N ILE A 19 -10.49 8.29 -3.49
CA ILE A 19 -9.19 8.56 -2.85
C ILE A 19 -8.87 10.05 -2.94
N HIS A 20 -8.33 10.63 -1.86
CA HIS A 20 -7.82 12.00 -1.91
C HIS A 20 -6.64 12.10 -2.90
N HIS A 21 -6.67 13.08 -3.80
CA HIS A 21 -5.61 13.33 -4.79
C HIS A 21 -4.83 14.60 -4.44
N VAL A 22 -3.53 14.57 -4.72
CA VAL A 22 -2.63 15.73 -4.68
C VAL A 22 -1.94 15.89 -6.03
N PRO A 23 -1.64 17.12 -6.46
CA PRO A 23 -0.99 17.34 -7.76
C PRO A 23 0.37 16.65 -7.83
N TYR A 24 0.77 16.16 -9.01
CA TYR A 24 2.11 15.59 -9.21
C TYR A 24 3.20 16.58 -8.79
N ARG A 25 3.03 17.85 -9.18
CA ARG A 25 3.93 18.94 -8.82
C ARG A 25 3.20 20.27 -8.80
N GLN A 26 3.47 21.10 -7.79
CA GLN A 26 2.96 22.47 -7.66
C GLN A 26 4.07 23.36 -7.07
N ASN A 27 4.26 24.57 -7.61
CA ASN A 27 5.25 25.54 -7.11
C ASN A 27 6.67 24.92 -6.92
N GLN A 28 7.12 24.13 -7.90
CA GLN A 28 8.39 23.39 -7.90
C GLN A 28 8.52 22.26 -6.87
N ARG A 29 7.51 22.01 -6.03
CA ARG A 29 7.46 20.93 -5.04
C ARG A 29 6.58 19.79 -5.54
N PHE A 30 6.97 18.56 -5.24
CA PHE A 30 6.18 17.37 -5.60
C PHE A 30 5.01 17.18 -4.62
N GLY A 31 3.95 16.52 -5.09
CA GLY A 31 2.91 16.02 -4.20
C GLY A 31 3.45 14.97 -3.23
N ASN A 32 2.86 14.90 -2.04
CA ASN A 32 3.27 13.97 -1.00
C ASN A 32 2.34 12.74 -0.96
N PRO A 33 2.86 11.51 -1.13
CA PRO A 33 2.04 10.29 -1.10
C PRO A 33 1.42 10.00 0.27
N HIS A 34 1.93 10.59 1.36
CA HIS A 34 1.32 10.53 2.69
C HIS A 34 0.06 11.43 2.81
N GLU A 35 -0.11 12.40 1.90
CA GLU A 35 -1.26 13.31 1.89
C GLU A 35 -2.39 12.79 0.99
N GLY A 36 -2.05 12.31 -0.21
CA GLY A 36 -2.99 11.74 -1.17
C GLY A 36 -2.31 11.00 -2.31
N PHE A 37 -3.10 10.46 -3.23
CA PHE A 37 -2.60 9.91 -4.48
C PHE A 37 -1.95 11.01 -5.32
N VAL A 38 -0.67 10.84 -5.66
CA VAL A 38 0.11 11.87 -6.32
C VAL A 38 -0.02 11.77 -7.84
N GLY A 39 -0.62 12.77 -8.46
CA GLY A 39 -0.76 12.88 -9.92
C GLY A 39 -1.84 11.98 -10.51
N SER A 40 -1.65 11.58 -11.76
CA SER A 40 -2.67 10.84 -12.52
C SER A 40 -2.68 9.34 -12.21
N MET A 41 -3.86 8.78 -11.91
CA MET A 41 -4.09 7.34 -11.79
C MET A 41 -4.60 6.74 -13.11
N GLU A 42 -5.21 7.55 -13.97
CA GLU A 42 -6.00 7.08 -15.12
C GLU A 42 -5.22 7.07 -16.44
N HIS A 43 -4.19 7.92 -16.56
CA HIS A 43 -3.53 8.20 -17.83
C HIS A 43 -2.03 7.99 -17.71
N LEU A 44 -1.50 6.93 -18.34
CA LEU A 44 -0.07 6.61 -18.36
C LEU A 44 0.82 7.70 -18.99
N HIS A 45 0.23 8.58 -19.80
CA HIS A 45 0.94 9.70 -20.43
C HIS A 45 1.00 10.94 -19.51
N GLU A 46 0.22 10.96 -18.45
CA GLU A 46 0.26 12.00 -17.42
C GLU A 46 1.17 11.54 -16.27
N HIS A 47 1.76 12.51 -15.58
CA HIS A 47 2.63 12.20 -14.46
C HIS A 47 1.82 11.72 -13.25
N GLY A 48 2.16 10.54 -12.74
CA GLY A 48 1.58 9.93 -11.55
C GLY A 48 2.64 9.17 -10.76
N TYR A 49 2.31 8.86 -9.51
CA TYR A 49 3.15 8.03 -8.67
C TYR A 49 2.34 6.97 -7.93
N GLY A 50 1.63 7.36 -6.89
CA GLY A 50 0.98 6.43 -5.98
C GLY A 50 0.52 7.13 -4.71
N VAL A 51 0.14 6.32 -3.73
CA VAL A 51 -0.40 6.77 -2.44
C VAL A 51 0.11 5.86 -1.34
N TYR A 52 0.40 6.42 -0.17
CA TYR A 52 0.88 5.68 1.00
C TYR A 52 -0.25 5.32 1.96
N HIS A 53 0.11 4.79 3.12
CA HIS A 53 -0.85 4.17 4.02
C HIS A 53 -1.90 5.14 4.58
N GLU A 54 -1.58 6.40 4.86
CA GLU A 54 -2.50 7.29 5.55
C GLU A 54 -3.73 7.65 4.72
N PRO A 55 -3.61 8.06 3.44
CA PRO A 55 -4.79 8.34 2.61
C PRO A 55 -5.57 7.07 2.29
N LEU A 56 -4.90 5.92 2.12
CA LEU A 56 -5.57 4.63 1.93
C LEU A 56 -6.38 4.22 3.17
N ALA A 57 -5.84 4.42 4.38
CA ALA A 57 -6.53 4.12 5.62
C ALA A 57 -7.72 5.07 5.83
N ARG A 58 -7.57 6.36 5.49
CA ARG A 58 -8.68 7.33 5.48
C ARG A 58 -9.80 6.88 4.55
N LEU A 59 -9.49 6.57 3.29
CA LEU A 59 -10.48 6.07 2.34
C LEU A 59 -11.17 4.81 2.86
N GLY A 60 -10.42 3.86 3.42
CA GLY A 60 -11.00 2.66 4.00
C GLY A 60 -12.01 2.95 5.11
N ARG A 61 -11.77 3.98 5.94
CA ARG A 61 -12.70 4.40 7.02
C ARG A 61 -13.99 5.00 6.48
N ASP A 62 -14.00 5.57 5.28
CA ASP A 62 -15.25 6.04 4.66
C ASP A 62 -16.23 4.89 4.39
N TYR A 63 -15.71 3.67 4.20
CA TYR A 63 -16.50 2.45 3.99
C TYR A 63 -16.66 1.61 5.26
N LEU A 64 -15.68 1.64 6.16
CA LEU A 64 -15.63 0.85 7.40
C LEU A 64 -15.08 1.72 8.57
N PRO A 65 -15.87 2.66 9.12
CA PRO A 65 -15.38 3.71 10.02
C PRO A 65 -14.59 3.23 11.23
N GLU A 66 -15.02 2.12 11.84
CA GLU A 66 -14.42 1.57 13.06
C GLU A 66 -13.58 0.31 12.80
N ALA A 67 -13.64 -0.23 11.57
CA ALA A 67 -13.01 -1.49 11.24
C ALA A 67 -11.62 -1.31 10.63
N VAL A 68 -11.27 -0.16 10.04
CA VAL A 68 -9.94 -0.01 9.43
C VAL A 68 -8.86 0.27 10.47
N VAL A 69 -7.81 -0.54 10.43
CA VAL A 69 -6.62 -0.40 11.28
C VAL A 69 -5.39 -0.12 10.42
N ASP A 70 -4.68 0.94 10.78
CA ASP A 70 -3.36 1.25 10.23
C ASP A 70 -2.30 0.64 11.14
N LEU A 71 -1.53 -0.30 10.59
CA LEU A 71 -0.53 -1.09 11.28
C LEU A 71 0.89 -0.66 10.91
N SER A 72 1.01 0.47 10.22
CA SER A 72 2.28 0.95 9.69
C SER A 72 3.28 1.25 10.82
N GLY A 73 4.56 0.97 10.55
CA GLY A 73 5.66 1.14 11.52
C GLY A 73 5.87 -0.03 12.50
N LYS A 74 4.91 -0.95 12.64
CA LYS A 74 5.07 -2.16 13.45
C LYS A 74 6.04 -3.17 12.79
N SER A 75 6.41 -4.23 13.51
CA SER A 75 7.13 -5.36 12.92
C SER A 75 6.25 -6.10 11.90
N PHE A 76 6.84 -6.85 10.96
CA PHE A 76 6.06 -7.64 10.00
C PHE A 76 5.19 -8.70 10.71
N ASP A 77 5.69 -9.26 11.81
CA ASP A 77 4.97 -10.25 12.60
C ASP A 77 3.73 -9.63 13.26
N ASP A 78 3.86 -8.42 13.83
CA ASP A 78 2.75 -7.72 14.50
C ASP A 78 1.76 -7.07 13.52
N ALA A 79 2.24 -6.57 12.39
CA ALA A 79 1.42 -5.89 11.39
C ALA A 79 0.71 -6.88 10.47
N VAL A 80 1.43 -7.89 9.98
CA VAL A 80 0.96 -8.74 8.89
C VAL A 80 0.59 -10.12 9.41
N LEU A 81 1.53 -10.85 10.03
CA LEU A 81 1.27 -12.24 10.43
C LEU A 81 0.19 -12.35 11.49
N ALA A 82 0.17 -11.45 12.48
CA ALA A 82 -0.85 -11.42 13.52
C ALA A 82 -2.26 -11.16 12.97
N GLN A 83 -2.40 -10.43 11.86
CA GLN A 83 -3.70 -10.26 11.17
C GLN A 83 -4.07 -11.51 10.38
N LEU A 84 -3.11 -12.10 9.66
CA LEU A 84 -3.33 -13.32 8.89
C LEU A 84 -3.74 -14.49 9.79
N GLN A 85 -3.16 -14.61 10.99
CA GLN A 85 -3.57 -15.58 12.01
C GLN A 85 -5.02 -15.40 12.47
N LYS A 86 -5.57 -14.19 12.37
CA LYS A 86 -6.97 -13.86 12.65
C LYS A 86 -7.86 -14.00 11.40
N GLY A 87 -7.32 -14.53 10.30
CA GLY A 87 -8.03 -14.66 9.03
C GLY A 87 -8.21 -13.34 8.27
N LYS A 88 -7.45 -12.29 8.62
CA LYS A 88 -7.61 -10.94 8.06
C LYS A 88 -6.45 -10.62 7.13
N PRO A 89 -6.71 -10.37 5.84
CA PRO A 89 -5.67 -10.01 4.90
C PRO A 89 -5.17 -8.59 5.17
N VAL A 90 -4.01 -8.26 4.62
CA VAL A 90 -3.34 -6.98 4.87
C VAL A 90 -2.91 -6.37 3.55
N VAL A 91 -3.33 -5.13 3.28
CA VAL A 91 -2.77 -4.32 2.20
C VAL A 91 -1.42 -3.81 2.66
N VAL A 92 -0.38 -4.01 1.86
CA VAL A 92 0.97 -3.52 2.14
C VAL A 92 1.52 -2.74 0.96
N ILE A 93 2.30 -1.69 1.24
CA ILE A 93 3.12 -1.00 0.24
C ILE A 93 4.51 -1.64 0.23
N THR A 94 4.95 -2.07 -0.94
CA THR A 94 6.23 -2.72 -1.21
C THR A 94 6.74 -2.22 -2.57
N ASN A 95 7.55 -3.02 -3.27
CA ASN A 95 7.94 -2.77 -4.64
C ASN A 95 7.61 -3.95 -5.57
N ALA A 96 7.52 -3.68 -6.87
CA ALA A 96 7.13 -4.63 -7.91
C ALA A 96 8.06 -5.85 -8.06
N HIS A 97 9.28 -5.82 -7.49
CA HIS A 97 10.19 -6.96 -7.49
C HIS A 97 10.07 -7.86 -6.25
N PHE A 98 9.30 -7.44 -5.23
CA PHE A 98 9.08 -8.17 -3.97
C PHE A 98 10.38 -8.60 -3.27
N ARG A 99 11.44 -7.81 -3.45
CA ARG A 99 12.77 -7.99 -2.85
C ARG A 99 13.44 -6.63 -2.67
N PRO A 100 14.51 -6.53 -1.87
CA PRO A 100 15.24 -5.28 -1.71
C PRO A 100 15.73 -4.74 -3.05
N LEU A 101 15.56 -3.44 -3.25
CA LEU A 101 16.10 -2.70 -4.38
C LEU A 101 17.44 -2.07 -3.99
N SER A 102 18.25 -1.79 -5.01
CA SER A 102 19.44 -0.94 -4.84
C SER A 102 19.03 0.48 -4.47
N GLU A 103 19.86 1.18 -3.71
CA GLU A 103 19.65 2.60 -3.37
C GLU A 103 19.53 3.49 -4.61
N HIS A 104 20.14 3.11 -5.74
CA HIS A 104 20.01 3.81 -7.02
C HIS A 104 18.60 3.76 -7.63
N ALA A 105 17.72 2.85 -7.16
CA ALA A 105 16.32 2.80 -7.59
C ALA A 105 15.44 3.83 -6.87
N PHE A 106 15.99 4.56 -5.90
CA PHE A 106 15.27 5.54 -5.11
C PHE A 106 15.69 6.96 -5.45
N GLN A 107 14.77 7.89 -5.26
CA GLN A 107 15.00 9.32 -5.36
C GLN A 107 14.28 10.05 -4.23
N TYR A 108 14.72 11.26 -3.95
CA TYR A 108 14.12 12.09 -2.91
C TYR A 108 13.29 13.20 -3.53
N TRP A 109 12.02 13.24 -3.16
CA TRP A 109 11.09 14.29 -3.52
C TRP A 109 11.02 15.33 -2.41
N ARG A 110 11.15 16.60 -2.79
CA ARG A 110 10.85 17.73 -1.91
C ARG A 110 9.37 18.07 -2.04
N THR A 111 8.64 17.91 -0.95
CA THR A 111 7.21 18.23 -0.83
C THR A 111 7.02 19.40 0.14
N ASP A 112 5.79 19.90 0.28
CA ASP A 112 5.47 20.93 1.29
C ASP A 112 5.62 20.44 2.73
N ALA A 113 5.42 19.14 2.99
CA ALA A 113 5.55 18.53 4.31
C ALA A 113 6.95 17.93 4.59
N GLY A 114 7.92 18.15 3.69
CA GLY A 114 9.30 17.67 3.85
C GLY A 114 9.76 16.76 2.73
N THR A 115 10.88 16.08 2.95
CA THR A 115 11.49 15.20 1.95
C THR A 115 10.94 13.78 2.08
N VAL A 116 10.50 13.19 0.96
CA VAL A 116 10.01 11.81 0.89
C VAL A 116 10.93 11.00 -0.03
N LYS A 117 11.35 9.81 0.42
CA LYS A 117 12.11 8.85 -0.40
C LYS A 117 11.12 8.00 -1.19
N ILE A 118 11.17 8.06 -2.51
CA ILE A 118 10.26 7.32 -3.40
C ILE A 118 11.06 6.44 -4.36
N THR A 119 10.39 5.45 -4.93
CA THR A 119 10.87 4.67 -6.07
C THR A 119 9.70 4.44 -7.03
N TYR A 120 9.93 4.59 -8.34
CA TYR A 120 8.90 4.25 -9.34
C TYR A 120 8.65 2.74 -9.46
N GLN A 121 9.35 1.92 -8.66
CA GLN A 121 9.03 0.51 -8.45
C GLN A 121 8.00 0.29 -7.34
N GLU A 122 7.45 1.35 -6.72
CA GLU A 122 6.40 1.24 -5.70
C GLU A 122 5.25 0.36 -6.19
N HIS A 123 4.74 -0.48 -5.29
CA HIS A 123 3.63 -1.36 -5.58
C HIS A 123 2.84 -1.71 -4.32
N ALA A 124 1.53 -1.89 -4.46
CA ALA A 124 0.64 -2.29 -3.37
C ALA A 124 0.02 -3.66 -3.64
N VAL A 125 0.05 -4.55 -2.66
CA VAL A 125 -0.55 -5.90 -2.76
C VAL A 125 -1.39 -6.25 -1.54
N LEU A 126 -2.32 -7.19 -1.70
CA LEU A 126 -3.10 -7.74 -0.58
C LEU A 126 -2.48 -9.06 -0.13
N VAL A 127 -1.79 -9.07 1.00
CA VAL A 127 -1.26 -10.28 1.62
C VAL A 127 -2.40 -11.10 2.21
N THR A 128 -2.46 -12.38 1.85
CA THR A 128 -3.56 -13.29 2.21
C THR A 128 -3.07 -14.55 2.92
N GLY A 129 -1.77 -14.82 2.96
CA GLY A 129 -1.23 -15.98 3.64
C GLY A 129 0.30 -16.00 3.68
N TYR A 130 0.84 -17.01 4.33
CA TYR A 130 2.28 -17.25 4.42
C TYR A 130 2.56 -18.70 4.79
N ASP A 131 3.76 -19.16 4.47
CA ASP A 131 4.31 -20.41 4.99
C ASP A 131 5.73 -20.16 5.56
N GLN A 132 6.51 -21.23 5.76
CA GLN A 132 7.88 -21.12 6.27
C GLN A 132 8.79 -20.30 5.35
N ASN A 133 8.60 -20.39 4.04
CA ASN A 133 9.47 -19.87 3.00
C ASN A 133 8.84 -18.76 2.16
N HIS A 134 7.50 -18.60 2.16
CA HIS A 134 6.82 -17.68 1.26
C HIS A 134 5.81 -16.76 1.96
N ILE A 135 5.62 -15.59 1.36
CA ILE A 135 4.43 -14.74 1.57
C ILE A 135 3.52 -14.90 0.35
N VAL A 136 2.23 -15.12 0.58
CA VAL A 136 1.19 -15.29 -0.44
C VAL A 136 0.29 -14.07 -0.48
N PHE A 137 0.05 -13.53 -1.67
CA PHE A 137 -0.68 -12.28 -1.86
C PHE A 137 -1.44 -12.23 -3.19
N ASN A 138 -2.39 -11.31 -3.28
CA ASN A 138 -3.07 -10.96 -4.52
C ASN A 138 -2.43 -9.69 -5.10
N ASP A 139 -1.89 -9.83 -6.31
CA ASP A 139 -1.24 -8.76 -7.04
C ASP A 139 -2.25 -8.12 -8.04
N PRO A 140 -2.56 -6.82 -7.92
CA PRO A 140 -3.50 -6.15 -8.83
C PRO A 140 -2.99 -6.02 -10.27
N LEU A 141 -1.68 -6.11 -10.50
CA LEU A 141 -1.07 -6.13 -11.85
C LEU A 141 -0.76 -7.56 -12.33
N GLY A 142 -0.69 -8.50 -11.41
CA GLY A 142 -0.36 -9.90 -11.66
C GLY A 142 -1.54 -10.84 -11.52
N LYS A 143 -1.37 -11.88 -10.70
CA LYS A 143 -2.37 -12.92 -10.44
C LYS A 143 -2.72 -12.99 -8.97
N LYS A 144 -3.89 -13.58 -8.71
CA LYS A 144 -4.31 -14.00 -7.37
C LYS A 144 -3.38 -15.12 -6.87
N ASN A 145 -3.14 -15.18 -5.56
CA ASN A 145 -2.30 -16.20 -4.92
C ASN A 145 -0.86 -16.25 -5.46
N THR A 146 -0.30 -15.08 -5.80
CA THR A 146 1.14 -14.96 -6.10
C THR A 146 1.93 -15.22 -4.82
N ALA A 147 3.10 -15.83 -4.94
CA ALA A 147 4.01 -16.09 -3.83
C ALA A 147 5.40 -15.50 -4.10
N ALA A 148 6.04 -14.96 -3.06
CA ALA A 148 7.42 -14.50 -3.09
C ALA A 148 8.20 -15.05 -1.89
N ASP A 149 9.53 -15.14 -2.01
CA ASP A 149 10.41 -15.51 -0.90
C ASP A 149 10.14 -14.62 0.32
N ARG A 150 9.93 -15.25 1.47
CA ARG A 150 9.46 -14.57 2.67
C ARG A 150 10.47 -13.55 3.18
N LYS A 151 11.75 -13.89 3.19
CA LYS A 151 12.79 -12.98 3.70
C LYS A 151 12.97 -11.78 2.77
N ALA A 152 12.96 -12.00 1.46
CA ALA A 152 13.05 -10.94 0.46
C ALA A 152 11.82 -10.02 0.52
N PHE A 153 10.62 -10.59 0.61
CA PHE A 153 9.37 -9.84 0.71
C PHE A 153 9.36 -8.94 1.94
N ILE A 154 9.68 -9.50 3.12
CA ILE A 154 9.72 -8.72 4.37
C ILE A 154 10.70 -7.55 4.23
N LYS A 155 11.93 -7.79 3.74
CA LYS A 155 12.90 -6.71 3.56
C LYS A 155 12.47 -5.65 2.55
N SER A 156 11.76 -6.05 1.48
CA SER A 156 11.21 -5.11 0.50
C SER A 156 10.14 -4.19 1.10
N TRP A 157 9.25 -4.77 1.91
CA TRP A 157 8.24 -4.03 2.66
C TRP A 157 8.86 -3.09 3.71
N GLU A 158 9.89 -3.56 4.42
CA GLU A 158 10.64 -2.71 5.36
C GLU A 158 11.31 -1.54 4.66
N GLN A 159 11.93 -1.78 3.49
CA GLN A 159 12.57 -0.74 2.68
C GLN A 159 11.59 0.33 2.19
N MET A 160 10.31 -0.02 2.05
CA MET A 160 9.23 0.88 1.65
C MET A 160 8.50 1.52 2.84
N GLY A 161 9.07 1.44 4.05
CA GLY A 161 8.57 2.17 5.22
C GLY A 161 7.58 1.41 6.09
N ARG A 162 7.52 0.07 6.00
CA ARG A 162 6.69 -0.78 6.87
C ARG A 162 5.20 -0.40 6.85
N GLN A 163 4.68 -0.12 5.68
CA GLN A 163 3.32 0.39 5.50
C GLN A 163 2.31 -0.76 5.40
N ALA A 164 1.28 -0.76 6.24
CA ALA A 164 0.31 -1.84 6.30
C ALA A 164 -1.07 -1.39 6.78
N ILE A 165 -2.12 -1.82 6.07
CA ILE A 165 -3.52 -1.54 6.42
C ILE A 165 -4.28 -2.86 6.43
N SER A 166 -5.09 -3.06 7.46
CA SER A 166 -6.00 -4.20 7.54
C SER A 166 -7.34 -3.76 8.11
N ILE A 167 -8.19 -4.74 8.40
CA ILE A 167 -9.46 -4.54 9.07
C ILE A 167 -9.43 -5.27 10.42
N GLN A 168 -10.17 -4.76 11.40
CA GLN A 168 -10.57 -5.45 12.61
C GLN A 168 -12.05 -5.84 12.51
N HIS A 169 -12.53 -6.71 13.41
CA HIS A 169 -13.97 -7.00 13.41
C HIS A 169 -14.64 -5.75 13.95
N SER A 170 -15.59 -5.19 13.20
CA SER A 170 -16.70 -4.46 13.79
C SER A 170 -17.50 -5.47 14.61
N ALA A 171 -17.78 -5.12 15.86
CA ALA A 171 -18.60 -5.92 16.78
C ALA A 171 -19.98 -6.23 16.18
#